data_AF-A0A2J6RRE5-F1
#
_entry.id   AF-A0A2J6RRE5-F1
#
_cell.length_a   1.000
_cell.length_b   1.000
_cell.length_c   1.000
_cell.angle_alpha   90.00
_cell.angle_beta   90.00
_cell.angle_gamma   90.00
#
_symmetry.space_group_name_H-M   'P 1'
#
loop_
_entity.id
_entity.type
_entity.pdbx_description
1 polymer ?
#
loop_
_entity_poly.entity_id
_entity_poly.type
_entity_poly.pdbx_seq_one_letter_code
_entity_poly.pdbx_strand_id
1 'polypeptide(L)'
;LVCIICSLSAVANADCSAASPKPFLLPLSNCTIPPNIDFQYGVDSWGLQLIIASQNLCVVPSTVVNNTLITQTELCTQNNDGSSTVAQCISRRGGTFNDEQSSSSYSNISVQSLAPDPVWDLLGNPPFGGAGNATVQLPSGITIPDFPIALVLEGQNLNANQLGLANTSVLLHSFVSAGLSSTMSFGFLAGSQSITQPWDGHIAFGGFDAASVYGSFTNYTMTNSTVTGDRPCSLAVDVTGLTLRLPDGNEVELISSEVMPSCIEPYDNLFRFPSNVVQQFQTSIGLSNDSSLVSPQLYIVEPGIYYNTSFDASLVFTLAGGLEVVIPSHELLGPLRGIDQNGMRVLQSNVTMVNIFSGSVPLDTATLGKVFLSQASLSQL
;
A
#
# COMPACT_ATOMS: atom_id res chain seq x y z
N LEU A 1 -7.00 -13.01 -12.62
CA LEU A 1 -7.28 -11.74 -11.93
C LEU A 1 -8.77 -11.50 -11.92
N VAL A 2 -9.30 -11.12 -10.77
CA VAL A 2 -10.73 -10.86 -10.53
C VAL A 2 -10.94 -9.35 -10.29
N CYS A 3 -12.10 -8.77 -10.60
CA CYS A 3 -12.26 -7.30 -10.66
C CYS A 3 -13.26 -6.73 -9.64
N ILE A 4 -12.86 -5.68 -8.92
CA ILE A 4 -13.63 -4.98 -7.87
C ILE A 4 -13.87 -3.53 -8.31
N ILE A 5 -15.14 -3.10 -8.40
CA ILE A 5 -15.51 -1.69 -8.53
C ILE A 5 -16.05 -1.16 -7.22
N CYS A 6 -15.61 0.03 -6.83
CA CYS A 6 -16.17 0.82 -5.75
C CYS A 6 -16.78 2.09 -6.35
N SER A 7 -18.10 2.27 -6.26
CA SER A 7 -18.80 3.38 -6.92
C SER A 7 -19.64 4.22 -5.96
N LEU A 8 -19.62 5.55 -6.14
CA LEU A 8 -20.64 6.47 -5.60
C LEU A 8 -21.83 6.54 -6.57
N SER A 9 -23.04 6.36 -6.07
CA SER A 9 -24.25 6.32 -6.89
C SER A 9 -24.59 7.69 -7.50
N ALA A 10 -24.27 7.91 -8.78
CA ALA A 10 -24.93 8.90 -9.63
C ALA A 10 -24.81 8.51 -11.11
N VAL A 11 -25.91 8.03 -11.71
CA VAL A 11 -26.00 7.82 -13.16
C VAL A 11 -26.42 9.15 -13.79
N ALA A 12 -25.47 9.85 -14.42
CA ALA A 12 -25.76 10.97 -15.31
C ALA A 12 -25.35 10.58 -16.74
N ASN A 13 -26.34 10.46 -17.63
CA ASN A 13 -26.11 10.37 -19.06
C ASN A 13 -25.49 11.69 -19.55
N ALA A 14 -24.22 11.67 -19.93
CA ALA A 14 -23.55 12.82 -20.55
C ALA A 14 -23.21 12.52 -22.01
N ASP A 15 -23.72 13.38 -22.88
CA ASP A 15 -23.43 13.48 -24.31
C ASP A 15 -21.91 13.52 -24.57
N CYS A 16 -21.45 12.74 -25.55
CA CYS A 16 -20.05 12.70 -25.97
C CYS A 16 -19.67 14.01 -26.69
N SER A 17 -19.27 15.05 -25.96
CA SER A 17 -18.58 16.21 -26.52
C SER A 17 -17.07 16.14 -26.26
N ALA A 18 -16.28 16.16 -27.34
CA ALA A 18 -14.86 16.50 -27.42
C ALA A 18 -13.93 15.98 -26.29
N ALA A 19 -13.31 14.82 -26.56
CA ALA A 19 -12.04 14.35 -26.00
C ALA A 19 -11.85 14.49 -24.48
N SER A 20 -12.63 13.74 -23.69
CA SER A 20 -12.22 13.43 -22.32
C SER A 20 -10.78 12.89 -22.33
N PRO A 21 -9.88 13.37 -21.44
CA PRO A 21 -8.56 12.78 -21.29
C PRO A 21 -8.70 11.27 -21.12
N LYS A 22 -7.90 10.51 -21.89
CA LYS A 22 -7.84 9.07 -21.70
C LYS A 22 -7.18 8.79 -20.35
N PRO A 23 -7.53 7.66 -19.68
CA PRO A 23 -6.80 7.25 -18.51
C PRO A 23 -5.30 7.17 -18.81
N PHE A 24 -4.48 7.67 -17.89
CA PHE A 24 -3.03 7.58 -18.00
C PHE A 24 -2.47 6.66 -16.93
N LEU A 25 -1.45 5.90 -17.29
CA LEU A 25 -0.87 4.85 -16.46
C LEU A 25 0.44 5.32 -15.85
N LEU A 26 0.60 5.12 -14.54
CA LEU A 26 1.88 5.24 -13.86
C LEU A 26 2.33 3.86 -13.37
N PRO A 27 3.61 3.47 -13.59
CA PRO A 27 4.10 2.15 -13.22
C PRO A 27 4.18 1.99 -11.69
N LEU A 28 3.89 0.78 -11.22
CA LEU A 28 4.11 0.36 -9.83
C LEU A 28 5.01 -0.87 -9.84
N SER A 29 6.21 -0.73 -9.31
CA SER A 29 7.23 -1.78 -9.39
C SER A 29 8.23 -1.65 -8.25
N ASN A 30 9.29 -2.47 -8.30
CA ASN A 30 10.48 -2.22 -7.50
C ASN A 30 11.05 -0.85 -7.89
N CYS A 31 11.17 0.02 -6.90
CA CYS A 31 11.65 1.38 -7.07
C CYS A 31 13.07 1.46 -6.52
N THR A 32 14.03 1.54 -7.43
CA THR A 32 15.46 1.58 -7.11
C THR A 32 16.04 2.93 -7.51
N ILE A 33 16.51 3.70 -6.53
CA ILE A 33 17.23 4.95 -6.77
C ILE A 33 18.73 4.65 -6.61
N PRO A 34 19.55 4.84 -7.66
CA PRO A 34 20.97 4.56 -7.56
C PRO A 34 21.65 5.49 -6.54
N PRO A 35 22.79 5.07 -5.97
CA PRO A 35 23.59 5.94 -5.11
C PRO A 35 23.84 7.32 -5.72
N ASN A 36 23.58 8.36 -4.94
CA ASN A 36 23.77 9.75 -5.36
C ASN A 36 24.13 10.63 -4.15
N ILE A 37 24.12 11.96 -4.32
CA ILE A 37 24.46 12.91 -3.26
C ILE A 37 23.44 12.93 -2.11
N ASP A 38 22.17 12.65 -2.40
CA ASP A 38 21.07 12.61 -1.43
C ASP A 38 21.03 11.25 -0.69
N PHE A 39 21.37 10.16 -1.40
CA PHE A 39 21.33 8.79 -0.92
C PHE A 39 22.64 8.05 -1.22
N GLN A 40 23.61 8.12 -0.30
CA GLN A 40 24.93 7.48 -0.47
C GLN A 40 24.85 5.98 -0.77
N TYR A 41 23.87 5.27 -0.21
CA TYR A 41 23.68 3.83 -0.39
C TYR A 41 22.63 3.49 -1.46
N GLY A 42 22.02 4.50 -2.08
CA GLY A 42 20.84 4.33 -2.91
C GLY A 42 19.58 4.05 -2.07
N VAL A 43 18.49 3.75 -2.77
CA VAL A 43 17.19 3.38 -2.20
C VAL A 43 16.71 2.12 -2.90
N ASP A 44 16.24 1.15 -2.13
CA ASP A 44 15.60 -0.06 -2.65
C ASP A 44 14.24 -0.28 -1.98
N SER A 45 13.19 0.13 -2.68
CA SER A 45 11.81 0.07 -2.19
C SER A 45 10.84 -0.46 -3.24
N TRP A 46 9.55 -0.35 -2.98
CA TRP A 46 8.50 -0.67 -3.94
C TRP A 46 7.52 0.50 -3.99
N GLY A 47 7.05 0.83 -5.18
CA GLY A 47 6.03 1.86 -5.38
C GLY A 47 6.24 2.63 -6.67
N LEU A 48 5.66 3.83 -6.71
CA LEU A 48 5.81 4.78 -7.80
C LEU A 48 7.01 5.67 -7.54
N GLN A 49 7.94 5.75 -8.50
CA GLN A 49 9.01 6.76 -8.44
C GLN A 49 8.48 8.12 -8.90
N LEU A 50 8.68 9.14 -8.08
CA LEU A 50 8.36 10.54 -8.35
C LEU A 50 9.62 11.40 -8.20
N ILE A 51 9.63 12.55 -8.87
CA ILE A 51 10.59 13.62 -8.56
C ILE A 51 9.82 14.72 -7.84
N ILE A 52 10.11 14.92 -6.56
CA ILE A 52 9.46 15.94 -5.71
C ILE A 52 10.50 17.00 -5.37
N ALA A 53 10.27 18.22 -5.85
CA ALA A 53 11.17 19.35 -5.70
C ALA A 53 12.64 19.00 -6.04
N SER A 54 12.83 18.32 -7.17
CA SER A 54 14.11 17.83 -7.70
C SER A 54 14.74 16.62 -6.99
N GLN A 55 14.08 16.03 -5.99
CA GLN A 55 14.54 14.83 -5.30
C GLN A 55 13.75 13.60 -5.74
N ASN A 56 14.45 12.48 -6.00
CA ASN A 56 13.80 11.23 -6.37
C ASN A 56 13.26 10.54 -5.12
N LEU A 57 12.00 10.13 -5.14
CA LEU A 57 11.35 9.42 -4.03
C LEU A 57 10.46 8.30 -4.57
N CYS A 58 10.39 7.20 -3.85
CA CYS A 58 9.43 6.14 -4.06
C CYS A 58 8.24 6.36 -3.12
N VAL A 59 7.03 6.38 -3.66
CA VAL A 59 5.78 6.53 -2.91
C VAL A 59 4.86 5.34 -3.11
N VAL A 60 4.18 4.94 -2.05
CA VAL A 60 3.25 3.80 -2.06
C VAL A 60 1.82 4.34 -2.08
N PRO A 61 0.97 3.93 -3.03
CA PRO A 61 -0.46 4.24 -3.03
C PRO A 61 -1.11 3.90 -1.69
N SER A 62 -1.92 4.82 -1.16
CA SER A 62 -2.61 4.65 0.12
C SER A 62 -4.04 5.15 0.04
N THR A 63 -4.99 4.31 0.41
CA THR A 63 -6.44 4.61 0.29
C THR A 63 -7.06 5.10 1.60
N VAL A 64 -6.22 5.23 2.63
CA VAL A 64 -6.57 5.73 3.97
C VAL A 64 -6.06 7.14 4.25
N VAL A 65 -5.26 7.73 3.35
CA VAL A 65 -4.79 9.13 3.46
C VAL A 65 -5.16 9.95 2.24
N ASN A 66 -5.51 11.20 2.47
CA ASN A 66 -5.88 12.20 1.47
C ASN A 66 -4.66 12.98 0.97
N ASN A 67 -3.69 13.24 1.84
CA ASN A 67 -2.45 13.93 1.48
C ASN A 67 -1.37 12.95 1.04
N THR A 68 -0.48 13.40 0.16
CA THR A 68 0.79 12.71 -0.10
C THR A 68 1.73 12.96 1.08
N LEU A 69 2.10 11.89 1.80
CA LEU A 69 2.95 11.95 2.99
C LEU A 69 4.39 11.64 2.62
N ILE A 70 5.28 12.60 2.86
CA ILE A 70 6.71 12.51 2.52
C ILE A 70 7.54 12.60 3.79
N THR A 71 8.54 11.72 3.90
CA THR A 71 9.40 11.64 5.07
C THR A 71 10.59 12.56 4.95
N GLN A 72 10.82 13.39 5.98
CA GLN A 72 12.00 14.23 6.08
C GLN A 72 13.27 13.42 6.43
N THR A 73 14.42 13.93 5.99
CA THR A 73 15.74 13.29 6.13
C THR A 73 16.19 13.20 7.58
N GLU A 74 15.82 14.19 8.40
CA GLU A 74 16.15 14.26 9.83
C GLU A 74 15.59 13.07 10.59
N LEU A 75 14.46 12.51 10.15
CA LEU A 75 13.84 11.35 10.79
C LEU A 75 14.74 10.11 10.74
N CYS A 76 15.59 9.99 9.71
CA CYS A 76 16.53 8.89 9.59
C CYS A 76 17.90 9.13 10.19
N THR A 77 18.27 10.39 10.43
CA THR A 77 19.60 10.76 10.95
C THR A 77 19.58 11.08 12.44
N GLN A 78 18.52 11.69 12.96
CA GLN A 78 18.44 12.20 14.33
C GLN A 78 17.52 11.35 15.24
N ASN A 79 16.43 10.82 14.68
CA ASN A 79 15.39 10.09 15.43
C ASN A 79 15.42 8.57 15.20
N ASN A 80 16.58 8.02 14.84
CA ASN A 80 16.71 6.59 14.65
C ASN A 80 16.52 5.88 16.00
N ASP A 81 15.51 5.01 16.10
CA ASP A 81 15.10 4.29 17.31
C ASP A 81 16.13 3.25 17.80
N GLY A 82 17.33 3.24 17.20
CA GLY A 82 18.42 2.30 17.46
C GLY A 82 18.17 0.91 16.87
N SER A 83 17.02 0.66 16.24
CA SER A 83 16.64 -0.63 15.68
C SER A 83 16.95 -0.78 14.18
N SER A 84 17.33 0.31 13.50
CA SER A 84 17.67 0.32 12.08
C SER A 84 18.94 1.13 11.80
N THR A 85 19.64 0.86 10.69
CA THR A 85 20.69 1.75 10.18
C THR A 85 20.06 2.91 9.40
N VAL A 86 20.82 3.99 9.16
CA VAL A 86 20.37 5.10 8.30
C VAL A 86 19.96 4.60 6.92
N ALA A 87 20.72 3.68 6.33
CA ALA A 87 20.41 3.11 5.03
C ALA A 87 19.12 2.27 5.04
N GLN A 88 18.91 1.44 6.07
CA GLN A 88 17.65 0.71 6.27
C GLN A 88 16.46 1.66 6.40
N CYS A 89 16.67 2.74 7.16
CA CYS A 89 15.68 3.77 7.42
C CYS A 89 15.24 4.52 6.15
N ILE A 90 16.20 4.87 5.28
CA ILE A 90 15.94 5.54 4.00
C ILE A 90 15.25 4.56 3.03
N SER A 91 15.77 3.34 2.89
CA SER A 91 15.22 2.37 1.94
C SER A 91 13.82 1.89 2.29
N ARG A 92 13.52 1.62 3.58
CA ARG A 92 12.14 1.24 3.96
C ARG A 92 11.17 2.33 3.51
N ARG A 93 11.54 3.60 3.73
CA ARG A 93 10.70 4.76 3.45
C ARG A 93 10.54 5.10 1.97
N GLY A 94 11.39 4.56 1.10
CA GLY A 94 11.41 4.92 -0.31
C GLY A 94 12.17 6.22 -0.58
N GLY A 95 13.22 6.49 0.19
CA GLY A 95 13.93 7.77 0.15
C GLY A 95 13.39 8.75 1.18
N THR A 96 14.14 9.82 1.40
CA THR A 96 13.78 10.93 2.30
C THR A 96 13.93 12.25 1.57
N PHE A 97 13.14 13.23 2.01
CA PHE A 97 13.13 14.58 1.47
C PHE A 97 14.00 15.49 2.32
N ASN A 98 14.65 16.46 1.70
CA ASN A 98 15.35 17.55 2.37
C ASN A 98 14.82 18.89 1.83
N ASP A 99 14.00 19.58 2.61
CA ASP A 99 13.36 20.83 2.18
C ASP A 99 14.35 22.00 2.03
N GLU A 100 15.44 22.02 2.81
CA GLU A 100 16.49 23.04 2.72
C GLU A 100 17.19 23.03 1.35
N GLN A 101 17.36 21.85 0.73
CA GLN A 101 17.98 21.69 -0.58
C GLN A 101 17.05 22.04 -1.75
N SER A 102 15.75 22.18 -1.50
CA SER A 102 14.71 22.31 -2.53
C SER A 102 14.15 23.73 -2.71
N SER A 103 14.82 24.75 -2.18
CA SER A 103 14.32 26.15 -2.06
C SER A 103 13.73 26.81 -3.33
N SER A 104 14.07 26.37 -4.55
CA SER A 104 13.51 26.90 -5.81
C SER A 104 12.26 26.18 -6.31
N SER A 105 11.96 24.99 -5.78
CA SER A 105 10.87 24.12 -6.23
C SER A 105 10.00 23.59 -5.08
N TYR A 106 10.21 24.16 -3.88
CA TYR A 106 9.49 23.89 -2.65
C TYR A 106 9.24 25.19 -1.89
N SER A 107 8.06 25.32 -1.27
CA SER A 107 7.74 26.43 -0.37
C SER A 107 6.92 25.93 0.82
N ASN A 108 7.25 26.40 2.02
CA ASN A 108 6.52 26.02 3.23
C ASN A 108 5.10 26.59 3.24
N ILE A 109 4.14 25.79 3.69
CA ILE A 109 2.75 26.19 3.94
C ILE A 109 2.35 25.78 5.35
N SER A 110 1.18 26.23 5.79
CA SER A 110 0.62 25.85 7.08
C SER A 110 0.08 24.41 7.03
N VAL A 111 0.33 23.60 8.06
CA VAL A 111 -0.29 22.26 8.19
C VAL A 111 -1.82 22.34 8.18
N GLN A 112 -2.40 23.45 8.64
CA GLN A 112 -3.84 23.68 8.64
C GLN A 112 -4.43 23.84 7.22
N SER A 113 -3.61 24.02 6.17
CA SER A 113 -4.08 24.03 4.79
C SER A 113 -4.14 22.65 4.14
N LEU A 114 -3.65 21.60 4.80
CA LEU A 114 -3.73 20.24 4.31
C LEU A 114 -5.16 19.69 4.44
N ALA A 115 -5.49 18.69 3.62
CA ALA A 115 -6.74 17.95 3.80
C ALA A 115 -6.71 17.18 5.15
N PRO A 116 -7.85 16.98 5.82
CA PRO A 116 -7.89 16.14 7.02
C PRO A 116 -7.53 14.69 6.71
N ASP A 117 -6.79 14.02 7.60
CA ASP A 117 -6.43 12.60 7.50
C ASP A 117 -6.96 11.82 8.72
N PRO A 118 -8.25 11.47 8.76
CA PRO A 118 -8.93 11.01 9.98
C PRO A 118 -8.39 9.69 10.55
N VAL A 119 -7.79 8.85 9.71
CA VAL A 119 -7.17 7.58 10.15
C VAL A 119 -6.03 7.86 11.12
N TRP A 120 -5.24 8.89 10.87
CA TRP A 120 -4.12 9.25 11.71
C TRP A 120 -4.54 9.99 12.98
N ASP A 121 -5.61 10.78 12.91
CA ASP A 121 -6.22 11.41 14.09
C ASP A 121 -6.68 10.34 15.09
N LEU A 122 -7.25 9.23 14.61
CA LEU A 122 -7.71 8.11 15.44
C LEU A 122 -6.56 7.29 16.04
N LEU A 123 -5.43 7.19 15.34
CA LEU A 123 -4.22 6.51 15.84
C LEU A 123 -3.47 7.36 16.88
N GLY A 124 -3.97 8.55 17.23
CA GLY A 124 -3.52 9.36 18.35
C GLY A 124 -2.15 10.02 18.16
N ASN A 125 -1.59 9.99 16.95
CA ASN A 125 -0.31 10.57 16.60
C ASN A 125 -0.39 11.16 15.18
N PRO A 126 -0.49 12.50 15.01
CA PRO A 126 -0.45 13.08 13.68
C PRO A 126 0.92 12.76 13.06
N PRO A 127 0.97 12.03 11.93
CA PRO A 127 2.22 11.54 11.39
C PRO A 127 3.05 12.66 10.76
N PHE A 128 2.46 13.84 10.56
CA PHE A 128 3.13 14.98 9.95
C PHE A 128 3.01 16.22 10.84
N GLY A 129 4.11 16.97 10.89
CA GLY A 129 4.22 18.24 11.61
C GLY A 129 4.57 19.41 10.69
N GLY A 130 4.83 19.15 9.41
CA GLY A 130 5.15 20.14 8.40
C GLY A 130 4.32 19.96 7.13
N ALA A 131 4.33 20.98 6.28
CA ALA A 131 3.65 20.98 5.00
C ALA A 131 4.36 21.93 4.02
N GLY A 132 4.29 21.63 2.74
CA GLY A 132 4.76 22.55 1.71
C GLY A 132 4.16 22.29 0.35
N ASN A 133 4.27 23.27 -0.53
CA ASN A 133 3.97 23.14 -1.95
C ASN A 133 5.25 22.80 -2.69
N ALA A 134 5.23 21.70 -3.46
CA ALA A 134 6.36 21.20 -4.21
C ALA A 134 6.02 21.07 -5.70
N THR A 135 7.01 21.24 -6.57
CA THR A 135 6.87 20.78 -7.96
C THR A 135 7.04 19.26 -8.00
N VAL A 136 6.03 18.55 -8.50
CA VAL A 136 6.06 17.08 -8.63
C VAL A 136 6.13 16.69 -10.11
N GLN A 137 7.08 15.83 -10.46
CA GLN A 137 7.17 15.23 -11.79
C GLN A 137 6.85 13.74 -11.71
N LEU A 138 5.93 13.31 -12.57
CA LEU A 138 5.53 11.92 -12.74
C LEU A 138 6.42 11.22 -13.78
N PRO A 139 6.54 9.88 -13.79
CA PRO A 139 7.33 9.14 -14.77
C PRO A 139 6.98 9.42 -16.24
N SER A 140 5.76 9.88 -16.52
CA SER A 140 5.30 10.27 -17.86
C SER A 140 5.84 11.62 -18.34
N GLY A 141 6.67 12.30 -17.55
CA GLY A 141 7.15 13.66 -17.82
C GLY A 141 6.13 14.76 -17.47
N ILE A 142 4.95 14.38 -16.98
CA ILE A 142 3.95 15.31 -16.46
C ILE A 142 4.51 16.03 -15.24
N THR A 143 4.37 17.35 -15.21
CA THR A 143 4.80 18.19 -14.10
C THR A 143 3.59 18.90 -13.49
N ILE A 144 3.48 18.84 -12.17
CA ILE A 144 2.43 19.49 -11.38
C ILE A 144 3.11 20.51 -10.49
N PRO A 145 2.99 21.82 -10.79
CA PRO A 145 3.52 22.86 -9.93
C PRO A 145 2.66 22.98 -8.67
N ASP A 146 3.27 23.52 -7.61
CA ASP A 146 2.58 23.89 -6.36
C ASP A 146 1.72 22.76 -5.75
N PHE A 147 2.16 21.51 -5.89
CA PHE A 147 1.46 20.35 -5.33
C PHE A 147 1.68 20.29 -3.81
N PRO A 148 0.64 20.34 -2.99
CA PRO A 148 0.79 20.27 -1.54
C PRO A 148 1.20 18.86 -1.09
N ILE A 149 2.23 18.81 -0.26
CA ILE A 149 2.72 17.61 0.41
C ILE A 149 2.72 17.82 1.92
N ALA A 150 2.45 16.73 2.67
CA ALA A 150 2.60 16.71 4.11
C ALA A 150 3.96 16.12 4.47
N LEU A 151 4.63 16.71 5.46
CA LEU A 151 5.97 16.31 5.88
C LEU A 151 5.92 15.57 7.21
N VAL A 152 6.35 14.32 7.17
CA VAL A 152 6.53 13.46 8.33
C VAL A 152 7.84 13.85 9.02
N LEU A 153 7.71 14.52 10.16
CA LEU A 153 8.83 15.05 10.95
C LEU A 153 9.17 14.15 12.14
N GLU A 154 8.21 13.36 12.60
CA GLU A 154 8.31 12.57 13.84
C GLU A 154 7.65 11.21 13.67
N GLY A 155 8.06 10.25 14.50
CA GLY A 155 7.45 8.92 14.57
C GLY A 155 8.11 7.83 13.71
N GLN A 156 7.90 6.59 14.11
CA GLN A 156 8.37 5.38 13.40
C GLN A 156 7.23 4.58 12.76
N ASN A 157 6.02 5.15 12.77
CA ASN A 157 4.78 4.46 12.38
C ASN A 157 4.56 4.42 10.86
N LEU A 158 5.44 5.02 10.06
CA LEU A 158 5.40 4.96 8.61
C LEU A 158 6.50 4.07 8.06
N ASN A 159 6.05 3.06 7.32
CA ASN A 159 6.88 2.12 6.62
C ASN A 159 7.42 2.70 5.30
N ALA A 160 6.58 3.43 4.57
CA ALA A 160 6.89 4.08 3.29
C ALA A 160 6.27 5.48 3.20
N ASN A 161 6.82 6.33 2.32
CA ASN A 161 6.14 7.52 1.82
C ASN A 161 4.80 7.11 1.17
N GLN A 162 3.77 7.93 1.30
CA GLN A 162 2.41 7.59 0.87
C GLN A 162 1.92 8.53 -0.23
N LEU A 163 1.29 7.95 -1.25
CA LEU A 163 0.54 8.67 -2.28
C LEU A 163 -0.94 8.61 -1.93
N GLY A 164 -1.53 9.72 -1.51
CA GLY A 164 -2.88 9.76 -0.98
C GLY A 164 -3.97 9.56 -2.05
N LEU A 165 -4.81 8.55 -1.86
CA LEU A 165 -5.91 8.13 -2.74
C LEU A 165 -7.22 7.94 -1.97
N ALA A 166 -7.32 8.43 -0.74
CA ALA A 166 -8.58 8.43 -0.01
C ALA A 166 -9.61 9.40 -0.63
N ASN A 167 -10.81 9.46 -0.05
CA ASN A 167 -11.99 10.05 -0.66
C ASN A 167 -11.91 11.54 -0.98
N THR A 168 -11.05 12.29 -0.30
CA THR A 168 -10.76 13.69 -0.62
C THR A 168 -9.29 13.85 -1.02
N SER A 169 -8.79 12.90 -1.80
CA SER A 169 -7.40 12.85 -2.29
C SER A 169 -7.01 14.15 -2.97
N VAL A 170 -5.98 14.79 -2.42
CA VAL A 170 -5.42 16.01 -2.99
C VAL A 170 -4.80 15.73 -4.35
N LEU A 171 -4.21 14.54 -4.54
CA LEU A 171 -3.67 14.09 -5.82
C LEU A 171 -4.71 14.06 -6.93
N LEU A 172 -5.84 13.38 -6.68
CA LEU A 172 -6.90 13.22 -7.68
C LEU A 172 -7.53 14.58 -8.03
N HIS A 173 -7.73 15.44 -7.03
CA HIS A 173 -8.15 16.82 -7.25
C HIS A 173 -7.15 17.64 -8.09
N SER A 174 -5.84 17.50 -7.83
CA SER A 174 -4.80 18.15 -8.62
C SER A 174 -4.78 17.68 -10.07
N PHE A 175 -4.98 16.39 -10.33
CA PHE A 175 -5.04 15.86 -11.70
C PHE A 175 -6.24 16.39 -12.47
N VAL A 176 -7.42 16.48 -11.85
CA VAL A 176 -8.60 17.08 -12.48
C VAL A 176 -8.39 18.57 -12.72
N SER A 177 -7.88 19.30 -11.73
CA SER A 177 -7.65 20.75 -11.83
C SER A 177 -6.60 21.10 -12.90
N ALA A 178 -5.61 20.23 -13.09
CA ALA A 178 -4.60 20.36 -14.15
C ALA A 178 -5.07 19.88 -15.53
N GLY A 179 -6.31 19.38 -15.65
CA GLY A 179 -6.86 18.86 -16.92
C GLY A 179 -6.22 17.54 -17.38
N LEU A 180 -5.52 16.82 -16.49
CA LEU A 180 -4.89 15.53 -16.77
C LEU A 180 -5.91 14.39 -16.76
N SER A 181 -6.99 14.55 -16.00
CA SER A 181 -8.12 13.62 -15.91
C SER A 181 -9.44 14.39 -15.90
N SER A 182 -10.50 13.79 -16.42
CA SER A 182 -11.87 14.33 -16.31
C SER A 182 -12.57 13.93 -15.01
N THR A 183 -12.06 12.91 -14.32
CA THR A 183 -12.67 12.33 -13.12
C THR A 183 -11.62 12.12 -12.03
N MET A 184 -12.09 12.00 -10.79
CA MET A 184 -11.26 11.61 -9.65
C MET A 184 -11.20 10.09 -9.49
N SER A 185 -11.40 9.33 -10.58
CA SER A 185 -11.38 7.88 -10.54
C SER A 185 -9.97 7.34 -10.73
N PHE A 186 -9.72 6.14 -10.21
CA PHE A 186 -8.49 5.41 -10.46
C PHE A 186 -8.70 3.90 -10.53
N GLY A 187 -7.88 3.24 -11.34
CA GLY A 187 -7.74 1.80 -11.42
C GLY A 187 -6.40 1.39 -10.83
N PHE A 188 -6.37 0.30 -10.10
CA PHE A 188 -5.17 -0.16 -9.41
C PHE A 188 -4.91 -1.63 -9.68
N LEU A 189 -3.67 -1.91 -10.08
CA LEU A 189 -3.13 -3.23 -10.30
C LEU A 189 -1.79 -3.32 -9.55
N ALA A 190 -1.71 -4.12 -8.49
CA ALA A 190 -0.55 -4.10 -7.60
C ALA A 190 0.72 -4.69 -8.23
N GLY A 191 0.62 -5.56 -9.22
CA GLY A 191 1.74 -6.43 -9.56
C GLY A 191 1.89 -7.58 -8.57
N SER A 192 2.91 -8.39 -8.79
CA SER A 192 3.35 -9.44 -7.88
C SER A 192 4.79 -9.22 -7.46
N GLN A 193 5.03 -9.34 -6.17
CA GLN A 193 6.38 -9.43 -5.61
C GLN A 193 6.78 -10.89 -5.29
N SER A 194 6.08 -11.87 -5.84
CA SER A 194 6.46 -13.28 -5.77
C SER A 194 7.87 -13.47 -6.34
N ILE A 195 8.66 -14.35 -5.75
CA ILE A 195 10.01 -14.64 -6.25
C ILE A 195 9.95 -15.51 -7.52
N THR A 196 8.93 -16.37 -7.62
CA THR A 196 8.82 -17.33 -8.73
C THR A 196 7.95 -16.82 -9.87
N GLN A 197 7.03 -15.89 -9.58
CA GLN A 197 6.12 -15.29 -10.58
C GLN A 197 5.99 -13.76 -10.44
N PRO A 198 7.11 -12.99 -10.40
CA PRO A 198 7.03 -11.54 -10.26
C PRO A 198 6.47 -10.89 -11.53
N TRP A 199 5.74 -9.79 -11.37
CA TRP A 199 5.34 -8.92 -12.47
C TRP A 199 5.00 -7.53 -11.96
N ASP A 200 5.21 -6.51 -12.79
CA ASP A 200 5.00 -5.12 -12.42
C ASP A 200 3.53 -4.71 -12.53
N GLY A 201 3.08 -3.90 -11.59
CA GLY A 201 1.75 -3.31 -11.57
C GLY A 201 1.70 -1.91 -12.20
N HIS A 202 0.55 -1.27 -12.06
CA HIS A 202 0.35 0.12 -12.43
C HIS A 202 -0.88 0.71 -11.74
N ILE A 203 -0.94 2.04 -11.71
CA ILE A 203 -2.14 2.80 -11.38
C ILE A 203 -2.60 3.58 -12.61
N ALA A 204 -3.88 3.47 -12.93
CA ALA A 204 -4.56 4.22 -13.97
C ALA A 204 -5.32 5.37 -13.32
N PHE A 205 -5.11 6.61 -13.77
CA PHE A 205 -5.87 7.77 -13.31
C PHE A 205 -6.87 8.21 -14.36
N GLY A 206 -8.07 8.59 -13.92
CA GLY A 206 -9.19 8.94 -14.80
C GLY A 206 -9.96 7.74 -15.36
N GLY A 207 -9.75 6.55 -14.81
CA GLY A 207 -10.38 5.32 -15.23
C GLY A 207 -9.54 4.10 -14.85
N PHE A 208 -9.63 3.03 -15.61
CA PHE A 208 -8.92 1.77 -15.37
C PHE A 208 -8.30 1.24 -16.66
N ASP A 209 -7.32 0.34 -16.54
CA ASP A 209 -6.79 -0.40 -17.68
C ASP A 209 -7.70 -1.59 -18.02
N ALA A 210 -8.51 -1.43 -19.06
CA ALA A 210 -9.42 -2.47 -19.52
C ALA A 210 -8.70 -3.73 -20.04
N ALA A 211 -7.43 -3.64 -20.45
CA ALA A 211 -6.67 -4.80 -20.92
C ALA A 211 -6.23 -5.72 -19.77
N SER A 212 -6.17 -5.19 -18.55
CA SER A 212 -5.79 -5.94 -17.34
C SER A 212 -6.98 -6.58 -16.61
N VAL A 213 -8.21 -6.30 -17.07
CA VAL A 213 -9.45 -6.81 -16.48
C VAL A 213 -9.86 -8.10 -17.16
N TYR A 214 -9.99 -9.17 -16.36
CA TYR A 214 -10.56 -10.45 -16.79
C TYR A 214 -11.89 -10.69 -16.06
N GLY A 215 -12.92 -11.03 -16.83
CA GLY A 215 -14.25 -11.32 -16.29
C GLY A 215 -15.12 -10.07 -16.08
N SER A 216 -16.15 -10.22 -15.24
CA SER A 216 -17.09 -9.15 -14.91
C SER A 216 -16.67 -8.43 -13.64
N PHE A 217 -17.09 -7.18 -13.51
CA PHE A 217 -16.92 -6.42 -12.27
C PHE A 217 -17.93 -6.86 -11.21
N THR A 218 -17.47 -6.92 -9.96
CA THR A 218 -18.35 -6.93 -8.80
C THR A 218 -18.31 -5.56 -8.14
N ASN A 219 -19.50 -4.99 -7.93
CA ASN A 219 -19.63 -3.62 -7.43
C ASN A 219 -19.85 -3.63 -5.92
N TYR A 220 -19.09 -2.80 -5.22
CA TYR A 220 -19.20 -2.51 -3.81
C TYR A 220 -19.51 -1.02 -3.63
N THR A 221 -20.25 -0.69 -2.58
CA THR A 221 -20.55 0.70 -2.24
C THR A 221 -19.47 1.19 -1.30
N MET A 222 -18.79 2.27 -1.66
CA MET A 222 -17.86 2.92 -0.74
C MET A 222 -18.64 3.48 0.45
N THR A 223 -18.14 3.23 1.65
CA THR A 223 -18.73 3.82 2.86
C THR A 223 -17.67 4.67 3.54
N ASN A 224 -18.08 5.85 3.99
CA ASN A 224 -17.30 6.66 4.93
C ASN A 224 -17.76 6.46 6.37
N SER A 225 -18.64 5.48 6.61
CA SER A 225 -19.12 5.21 7.96
C SER A 225 -17.97 4.62 8.77
N THR A 226 -17.35 5.46 9.57
CA THR A 226 -16.50 5.03 10.67
C THR A 226 -17.42 4.49 11.76
N VAL A 227 -17.45 3.17 11.92
CA VAL A 227 -18.01 2.58 13.14
C VAL A 227 -17.04 2.96 14.27
N THR A 228 -17.57 3.43 15.40
CA THR A 228 -16.73 3.80 16.54
C THR A 228 -15.97 2.59 17.02
N GLY A 229 -14.63 2.66 16.98
CA GLY A 229 -13.76 1.52 17.30
C GLY A 229 -13.14 0.84 16.08
N ASP A 230 -13.59 1.16 14.86
CA ASP A 230 -13.11 0.57 13.61
C ASP A 230 -12.16 1.52 12.86
N ARG A 231 -11.31 0.93 12.02
CA ARG A 231 -10.41 1.67 11.11
C ARG A 231 -11.24 2.39 10.03
N PRO A 232 -11.08 3.70 9.81
CA PRO A 232 -11.71 4.35 8.66
C PRO A 232 -11.21 3.73 7.36
N CYS A 233 -12.17 3.47 6.48
CA CYS A 233 -11.98 2.52 5.39
C CYS A 233 -12.77 2.94 4.15
N SER A 234 -12.16 3.75 3.29
CA SER A 234 -12.81 4.24 2.06
C SER A 234 -13.24 3.09 1.14
N LEU A 235 -12.44 2.02 1.11
CA LEU A 235 -12.65 0.81 0.32
C LEU A 235 -12.93 -0.39 1.23
N ALA A 236 -14.08 -0.33 1.88
CA ALA A 236 -14.58 -1.41 2.73
C ALA A 236 -15.21 -2.54 1.90
N VAL A 237 -14.88 -3.77 2.25
CA VAL A 237 -15.53 -4.99 1.73
C VAL A 237 -15.81 -5.94 2.87
N ASP A 238 -16.86 -6.73 2.72
CA ASP A 238 -17.22 -7.79 3.66
C ASP A 238 -16.67 -9.11 3.15
N VAL A 239 -15.76 -9.72 3.90
CA VAL A 239 -15.31 -11.10 3.63
C VAL A 239 -16.30 -12.04 4.32
N THR A 240 -17.04 -12.81 3.55
CA THR A 240 -18.06 -13.76 4.02
C THR A 240 -17.54 -15.18 4.13
N GLY A 241 -16.38 -15.46 3.56
CA GLY A 241 -15.70 -16.75 3.66
C GLY A 241 -14.19 -16.58 3.50
N LEU A 242 -13.43 -17.32 4.31
CA LEU A 242 -11.98 -17.38 4.23
C LEU A 242 -11.55 -18.82 4.44
N THR A 243 -11.00 -19.44 3.40
CA THR A 243 -10.67 -20.86 3.39
C THR A 243 -9.19 -21.07 3.09
N LEU A 244 -8.52 -21.84 3.93
CA LEU A 244 -7.19 -22.37 3.64
C LEU A 244 -7.34 -23.67 2.86
N ARG A 245 -6.86 -23.69 1.62
CA ARG A 245 -6.82 -24.89 0.78
C ARG A 245 -5.42 -25.48 0.80
N LEU A 246 -5.30 -26.69 1.34
CA LEU A 246 -4.07 -27.47 1.45
C LEU A 246 -3.75 -28.21 0.15
N PRO A 247 -2.51 -28.72 -0.04
CA PRO A 247 -2.07 -29.33 -1.29
C PRO A 247 -2.78 -30.64 -1.63
N ASP A 248 -3.28 -31.34 -0.61
CA ASP A 248 -4.06 -32.57 -0.75
C ASP A 248 -5.53 -32.28 -1.14
N GLY A 249 -5.90 -31.01 -1.31
CA GLY A 249 -7.25 -30.57 -1.63
C GLY A 249 -8.16 -30.39 -0.41
N ASN A 250 -7.67 -30.68 0.80
CA ASN A 250 -8.44 -30.41 2.01
C ASN A 250 -8.61 -28.90 2.21
N GLU A 251 -9.83 -28.51 2.59
CA GLU A 251 -10.19 -27.13 2.86
C GLU A 251 -10.49 -26.94 4.34
N VAL A 252 -9.89 -25.91 4.92
CA VAL A 252 -10.11 -25.51 6.31
C VAL A 252 -10.67 -24.10 6.33
N GLU A 253 -11.88 -23.97 6.85
CA GLU A 253 -12.51 -22.66 7.06
C GLU A 253 -11.81 -21.92 8.21
N LEU A 254 -11.37 -20.69 7.94
CA LEU A 254 -10.66 -19.83 8.90
C LEU A 254 -11.58 -18.82 9.58
N ILE A 255 -12.73 -18.50 8.97
CA ILE A 255 -13.82 -17.73 9.60
C ILE A 255 -15.10 -18.55 9.45
N SER A 256 -15.73 -18.94 10.55
CA SER A 256 -16.97 -19.73 10.50
C SER A 256 -18.17 -18.85 10.79
N SER A 257 -19.04 -18.64 9.79
CA SER A 257 -20.34 -17.92 9.90
C SER A 257 -20.31 -16.43 10.29
N GLU A 258 -19.13 -15.87 10.54
CA GLU A 258 -18.92 -14.45 10.82
C GLU A 258 -18.52 -13.70 9.55
N VAL A 259 -19.13 -12.55 9.31
CA VAL A 259 -18.64 -11.59 8.32
C VAL A 259 -17.40 -10.92 8.92
N MET A 260 -16.31 -10.86 8.17
CA MET A 260 -15.09 -10.16 8.55
C MET A 260 -14.99 -8.84 7.77
N PRO A 261 -15.33 -7.69 8.40
CA PRO A 261 -15.16 -6.38 7.79
C PRO A 261 -13.69 -6.16 7.45
N SER A 262 -13.44 -5.74 6.21
CA SER A 262 -12.09 -5.69 5.66
C SER A 262 -11.86 -4.42 4.86
N CYS A 263 -10.65 -3.86 4.98
CA CYS A 263 -10.19 -2.74 4.19
C CYS A 263 -9.26 -3.19 3.08
N ILE A 264 -9.54 -2.76 1.86
CA ILE A 264 -8.56 -2.83 0.78
C ILE A 264 -7.61 -1.65 0.96
N GLU A 265 -6.33 -1.92 1.24
CA GLU A 265 -5.32 -0.88 1.48
C GLU A 265 -3.99 -1.22 0.80
N PRO A 266 -3.68 -0.59 -0.35
CA PRO A 266 -2.45 -0.85 -1.08
C PRO A 266 -1.15 -0.50 -0.33
N TYR A 267 -1.21 0.31 0.72
CA TYR A 267 -0.06 0.64 1.55
C TYR A 267 0.49 -0.58 2.30
N ASP A 268 -0.42 -1.38 2.86
CA ASP A 268 -0.10 -2.58 3.59
C ASP A 268 0.38 -3.67 2.61
N ASN A 269 1.57 -4.24 2.85
CA ASN A 269 2.09 -5.30 1.99
C ASN A 269 1.42 -6.65 2.33
N LEU A 270 1.21 -6.92 3.62
CA LEU A 270 0.69 -8.18 4.13
C LEU A 270 -0.81 -8.14 4.41
N PHE A 271 -1.43 -9.31 4.56
CA PHE A 271 -2.74 -9.40 5.20
C PHE A 271 -2.63 -9.03 6.67
N ARG A 272 -3.59 -8.28 7.21
CA ARG A 272 -3.74 -8.12 8.66
C ARG A 272 -5.09 -8.72 9.04
N PHE A 273 -5.08 -9.75 9.88
CA PHE A 273 -6.30 -10.43 10.30
C PHE A 273 -6.55 -10.32 11.81
N PRO A 274 -7.81 -10.40 12.25
CA PRO A 274 -8.15 -10.62 13.65
C PRO A 274 -7.40 -11.81 14.25
N SER A 275 -7.07 -11.74 15.54
CA SER A 275 -6.19 -12.72 16.19
C SER A 275 -6.74 -14.15 16.15
N ASN A 276 -8.06 -14.33 16.19
CA ASN A 276 -8.72 -15.64 16.07
C ASN A 276 -8.45 -16.27 14.70
N VAL A 277 -8.48 -15.48 13.62
CA VAL A 277 -8.20 -15.96 12.26
C VAL A 277 -6.74 -16.37 12.12
N VAL A 278 -5.81 -15.55 12.65
CA VAL A 278 -4.38 -15.88 12.66
C VAL A 278 -4.12 -17.18 13.46
N GLN A 279 -4.73 -17.31 14.64
CA GLN A 279 -4.60 -18.51 15.47
C GLN A 279 -5.17 -19.75 14.77
N GLN A 280 -6.33 -19.63 14.12
CA GLN A 280 -6.93 -20.72 13.37
C GLN A 280 -6.05 -21.13 12.18
N PHE A 281 -5.48 -20.16 11.46
CA PHE A 281 -4.50 -20.42 10.40
C PHE A 281 -3.30 -21.22 10.91
N GLN A 282 -2.65 -20.75 11.98
CA GLN A 282 -1.47 -21.40 12.58
C GLN A 282 -1.77 -22.82 13.08
N THR A 283 -2.93 -23.00 13.71
CA THR A 283 -3.40 -24.31 14.20
C THR A 283 -3.63 -25.27 13.03
N SER A 284 -4.20 -24.78 11.93
CA SER A 284 -4.54 -25.59 10.75
C SER A 284 -3.31 -26.13 10.04
N ILE A 285 -2.21 -25.38 10.02
CA ILE A 285 -0.93 -25.83 9.44
C ILE A 285 -0.01 -26.52 10.45
N GLY A 286 -0.37 -26.52 11.74
CA GLY A 286 0.43 -27.13 12.81
C GLY A 286 1.77 -26.45 13.06
N LEU A 287 1.89 -25.16 12.75
CA LEU A 287 3.14 -24.40 12.88
C LEU A 287 2.95 -23.13 13.72
N SER A 288 3.85 -22.90 14.67
CA SER A 288 3.90 -21.70 15.51
C SER A 288 4.90 -20.68 14.99
N ASN A 289 4.55 -19.39 15.01
CA ASN A 289 5.45 -18.30 14.61
C ASN A 289 6.76 -18.35 15.42
N ASP A 290 7.91 -18.28 14.75
CA ASP A 290 9.22 -18.21 15.40
C ASP A 290 10.03 -17.01 14.90
N SER A 291 9.94 -15.89 15.64
CA SER A 291 10.70 -14.68 15.33
C SER A 291 12.20 -14.80 15.56
N SER A 292 12.66 -15.84 16.28
CA SER A 292 14.10 -16.07 16.51
C SER A 292 14.84 -16.52 15.24
N LEU A 293 14.09 -16.96 14.22
CA LEU A 293 14.62 -17.32 12.91
C LEU A 293 15.11 -16.10 12.12
N VAL A 294 14.59 -14.90 12.40
CA VAL A 294 14.94 -13.68 11.67
C VAL A 294 16.36 -13.23 12.03
N SER A 295 17.20 -13.00 11.02
CA SER A 295 18.54 -12.45 11.23
C SER A 295 18.45 -11.06 11.89
N PRO A 296 19.20 -10.80 12.98
CA PRO A 296 19.21 -9.49 13.64
C PRO A 296 19.85 -8.38 12.78
N GLN A 297 20.45 -8.73 11.64
CA GLN A 297 21.01 -7.77 10.69
C GLN A 297 19.98 -7.27 9.67
N LEU A 298 18.80 -7.89 9.62
CA LEU A 298 17.73 -7.51 8.70
C LEU A 298 16.71 -6.63 9.40
N TYR A 299 16.39 -5.53 8.75
CA TYR A 299 15.21 -4.75 9.09
C TYR A 299 13.99 -5.30 8.35
N ILE A 300 12.94 -5.68 9.07
CA ILE A 300 11.70 -6.19 8.49
C ILE A 300 10.62 -5.11 8.59
N VAL A 301 10.18 -4.61 7.42
CA VAL A 301 9.22 -3.51 7.31
C VAL A 301 7.85 -3.89 7.86
N GLU A 302 7.35 -5.06 7.46
CA GLU A 302 6.11 -5.63 7.97
C GLU A 302 6.38 -7.07 8.41
N PRO A 303 6.50 -7.33 9.72
CA PRO A 303 6.81 -8.66 10.20
C PRO A 303 5.64 -9.64 9.97
N GLY A 304 5.86 -10.59 9.06
CA GLY A 304 4.93 -11.69 8.81
C GLY A 304 5.04 -12.82 9.86
N ILE A 305 4.47 -13.97 9.53
CA ILE A 305 4.63 -15.20 10.33
C ILE A 305 5.80 -16.01 9.75
N TYR A 306 6.71 -16.48 10.60
CA TYR A 306 7.96 -17.13 10.19
C TYR A 306 8.04 -18.59 10.59
N TYR A 307 8.57 -19.39 9.67
CA TYR A 307 8.82 -20.82 9.82
C TYR A 307 10.13 -21.24 9.16
N ASN A 308 10.73 -22.32 9.62
CA ASN A 308 11.90 -22.95 8.99
C ASN A 308 11.55 -24.20 8.16
N THR A 309 10.25 -24.43 7.94
CA THR A 309 9.70 -25.54 7.18
C THR A 309 8.97 -25.01 5.95
N SER A 310 9.07 -25.74 4.84
CA SER A 310 8.25 -25.46 3.67
C SER A 310 6.86 -26.04 3.87
N PHE A 311 5.83 -25.24 3.62
CA PHE A 311 4.48 -25.73 3.38
C PHE A 311 3.92 -25.08 2.13
N ASP A 312 2.88 -25.67 1.58
CA ASP A 312 2.20 -25.18 0.38
C ASP A 312 0.72 -25.05 0.73
N ALA A 313 0.12 -23.91 0.45
CA ALA A 313 -1.30 -23.67 0.67
C ALA A 313 -1.76 -22.46 -0.14
N SER A 314 -3.05 -22.42 -0.46
CA SER A 314 -3.70 -21.22 -1.03
C SER A 314 -4.75 -20.69 -0.07
N LEU A 315 -4.94 -19.37 -0.09
CA LEU A 315 -5.96 -18.69 0.70
C LEU A 315 -7.08 -18.24 -0.23
N VAL A 316 -8.30 -18.68 0.02
CA VAL A 316 -9.47 -18.38 -0.81
C VAL A 316 -10.38 -17.45 -0.04
N PHE A 317 -10.56 -16.24 -0.56
CA PHE A 317 -11.50 -15.26 -0.05
C PHE A 317 -12.81 -15.39 -0.81
N THR A 318 -13.93 -15.34 -0.09
CA THR A 318 -15.25 -15.08 -0.65
C THR A 318 -15.75 -13.75 -0.09
N LEU A 319 -16.00 -12.78 -0.97
CA LEU A 319 -16.56 -11.50 -0.59
C LEU A 319 -18.09 -11.50 -0.72
N ALA A 320 -18.74 -10.60 0.02
CA ALA A 320 -20.16 -10.33 -0.15
C ALA A 320 -20.48 -10.02 -1.63
N GLY A 321 -21.54 -10.65 -2.15
CA GLY A 321 -21.82 -10.64 -3.61
C GLY A 321 -21.24 -11.82 -4.38
N GLY A 322 -20.47 -12.70 -3.70
CA GLY A 322 -20.02 -13.99 -4.24
C GLY A 322 -18.71 -13.95 -5.01
N LEU A 323 -17.95 -12.85 -4.90
CA LEU A 323 -16.64 -12.75 -5.55
C LEU A 323 -15.61 -13.62 -4.84
N GLU A 324 -15.05 -14.59 -5.56
CA GLU A 324 -13.96 -15.41 -5.04
C GLU A 324 -12.60 -14.90 -5.52
N VAL A 325 -11.66 -14.74 -4.59
CA VAL A 325 -10.26 -14.38 -4.88
C VAL A 325 -9.35 -15.43 -4.28
N VAL A 326 -8.60 -16.12 -5.14
CA VAL A 326 -7.63 -17.15 -4.73
C VAL A 326 -6.25 -16.53 -4.68
N ILE A 327 -5.62 -16.57 -3.51
CA ILE A 327 -4.22 -16.21 -3.30
C ILE A 327 -3.40 -17.49 -3.40
N PRO A 328 -2.64 -17.69 -4.48
CA PRO A 328 -1.85 -18.89 -4.65
C PRO A 328 -0.67 -18.92 -3.67
N SER A 329 -0.13 -20.11 -3.44
CA SER A 329 0.98 -20.33 -2.51
C SER A 329 2.21 -19.46 -2.77
N HIS A 330 2.55 -19.24 -4.03
CA HIS A 330 3.70 -18.40 -4.41
C HIS A 330 3.50 -16.89 -4.13
N GLU A 331 2.26 -16.46 -3.86
CA GLU A 331 1.92 -15.12 -3.37
C GLU A 331 1.76 -15.10 -1.86
N LEU A 332 1.24 -16.17 -1.27
CA LEU A 332 1.01 -16.26 0.18
C LEU A 332 2.31 -16.50 0.95
N LEU A 333 3.25 -17.24 0.38
CA LEU A 333 4.43 -17.78 1.03
C LEU A 333 5.69 -17.48 0.21
N GLY A 334 6.79 -17.22 0.89
CA GLY A 334 8.09 -17.14 0.25
C GLY A 334 9.24 -17.00 1.23
N PRO A 335 10.49 -17.04 0.75
CA PRO A 335 11.65 -16.60 1.51
C PRO A 335 11.43 -15.26 2.21
N LEU A 336 11.85 -15.17 3.47
CA LEU A 336 11.81 -13.92 4.22
C LEU A 336 12.58 -12.83 3.46
N ARG A 337 11.90 -11.71 3.21
CA ARG A 337 12.50 -10.50 2.64
C ARG A 337 12.74 -9.48 3.74
N GLY A 338 13.94 -8.93 3.78
CA GLY A 338 14.32 -7.86 4.71
C GLY A 338 15.21 -6.83 4.01
N ILE A 339 15.57 -5.79 4.76
CA ILE A 339 16.53 -4.77 4.32
C ILE A 339 17.84 -4.97 5.09
N ASP A 340 18.94 -5.18 4.38
CA ASP A 340 20.26 -5.34 5.00
C ASP A 340 20.79 -4.01 5.55
N GLN A 341 21.94 -4.05 6.24
CA GLN A 341 22.53 -2.88 6.88
C GLN A 341 22.91 -1.75 5.90
N ASN A 342 23.05 -2.07 4.61
CA ASN A 342 23.35 -1.12 3.54
C ASN A 342 22.09 -0.59 2.85
N GLY A 343 20.89 -0.94 3.34
CA GLY A 343 19.63 -0.46 2.77
C GLY A 343 19.18 -1.27 1.55
N MET A 344 19.80 -2.41 1.24
CA MET A 344 19.41 -3.23 0.09
C MET A 344 18.36 -4.27 0.49
N ARG A 345 17.39 -4.56 -0.39
CA ARG A 345 16.45 -5.67 -0.15
C ARG A 345 17.15 -6.99 -0.40
N VAL A 346 17.12 -7.86 0.60
CA VAL A 346 17.75 -9.18 0.56
C VAL A 346 16.79 -10.26 1.01
N LEU A 347 17.10 -11.50 0.64
CA LEU A 347 16.35 -12.68 1.01
C LEU A 347 17.11 -13.49 2.04
N GLN A 348 16.40 -13.94 3.06
CA GLN A 348 16.86 -14.98 3.98
C GLN A 348 16.19 -16.31 3.60
N SER A 349 16.82 -17.04 2.67
CA SER A 349 16.22 -18.21 2.01
C SER A 349 15.93 -19.41 2.90
N ASN A 350 16.52 -19.48 4.10
CA ASN A 350 16.27 -20.55 5.07
C ASN A 350 15.06 -20.27 6.00
N VAL A 351 14.39 -19.14 5.83
CA VAL A 351 13.19 -18.78 6.58
C VAL A 351 12.05 -18.53 5.59
N THR A 352 10.95 -19.24 5.78
CA THR A 352 9.71 -19.00 5.06
C THR A 352 8.89 -17.98 5.84
N MET A 353 8.46 -16.92 5.15
CA MET A 353 7.51 -15.95 5.65
C MET A 353 6.14 -16.21 5.00
N VAL A 354 5.11 -16.24 5.83
CA VAL A 354 3.72 -16.13 5.39
C VAL A 354 3.37 -14.64 5.33
N ASN A 355 2.73 -14.23 4.25
CA ASN A 355 2.29 -12.86 4.03
C ASN A 355 1.05 -12.47 4.86
N ILE A 356 1.01 -12.91 6.12
CA ILE A 356 0.06 -12.50 7.16
C ILE A 356 0.87 -11.80 8.25
N PHE A 357 0.50 -10.58 8.58
CA PHE A 357 1.13 -9.77 9.62
C PHE A 357 1.00 -10.47 10.98
N SER A 358 2.10 -10.49 11.73
CA SER A 358 2.18 -11.21 13.02
C SER A 358 1.63 -10.44 14.21
N GLY A 359 1.46 -9.11 14.10
CA GLY A 359 0.89 -8.27 15.15
C GLY A 359 -0.64 -8.18 15.08
N SER A 360 -1.22 -7.43 16.01
CA SER A 360 -2.66 -7.15 16.02
C SER A 360 -3.08 -6.29 14.83
N VAL A 361 -4.26 -6.54 14.29
CA VAL A 361 -4.94 -5.61 13.38
C VAL A 361 -5.21 -4.28 14.11
N PRO A 362 -5.00 -3.12 13.46
CA PRO A 362 -5.48 -1.86 13.98
C PRO A 362 -7.01 -1.91 14.06
N LEU A 363 -7.56 -1.61 15.25
CA LEU A 363 -9.00 -1.37 15.42
C LEU A 363 -9.89 -2.55 14.95
N ASP A 364 -9.43 -3.79 15.17
CA ASP A 364 -10.11 -5.06 14.85
C ASP A 364 -10.64 -5.22 13.42
N THR A 365 -10.21 -4.35 12.49
CA THR A 365 -10.62 -4.36 11.08
C THR A 365 -9.57 -5.07 10.25
N ALA A 366 -9.96 -6.12 9.52
CA ALA A 366 -9.03 -6.83 8.66
C ALA A 366 -8.51 -5.92 7.54
N THR A 367 -7.31 -6.17 7.05
CA THR A 367 -6.73 -5.42 5.93
C THR A 367 -6.23 -6.35 4.84
N LEU A 368 -6.73 -6.10 3.63
CA LEU A 368 -6.39 -6.78 2.39
C LEU A 368 -5.40 -5.91 1.63
N GLY A 369 -4.12 -6.20 1.84
CA GLY A 369 -3.00 -5.44 1.28
C GLY A 369 -2.62 -5.82 -0.15
N LYS A 370 -1.38 -5.50 -0.53
CA LYS A 370 -0.84 -5.78 -1.87
C LYS A 370 -0.92 -7.25 -2.28
N VAL A 371 -0.75 -8.19 -1.34
CA VAL A 371 -0.84 -9.62 -1.64
C VAL A 371 -2.25 -10.02 -2.10
N PHE A 372 -3.30 -9.37 -1.58
CA PHE A 372 -4.65 -9.52 -2.12
C PHE A 372 -4.75 -8.94 -3.55
N LEU A 373 -4.22 -7.73 -3.71
CA LEU A 373 -4.29 -6.95 -4.94
C LEU A 373 -3.36 -7.46 -6.05
N SER A 374 -2.51 -8.45 -5.78
CA SER A 374 -1.79 -9.19 -6.82
C SER A 374 -2.72 -10.14 -7.59
N GLN A 375 -3.86 -10.51 -6.99
CA GLN A 375 -4.86 -11.40 -7.61
C GLN A 375 -6.19 -10.71 -7.94
N ALA A 376 -6.38 -9.49 -7.44
CA ALA A 376 -7.57 -8.67 -7.68
C ALA A 376 -7.20 -7.29 -8.24
N SER A 377 -7.87 -6.88 -9.33
CA SER A 377 -7.80 -5.50 -9.81
C SER A 377 -8.90 -4.67 -9.16
N LEU A 378 -8.57 -3.43 -8.84
CA LEU A 378 -9.46 -2.48 -8.18
C LEU A 378 -9.76 -1.33 -9.13
N SER A 379 -10.99 -0.82 -9.12
CA SER A 379 -11.37 0.42 -9.80
C SER A 379 -12.30 1.23 -8.90
N GLN A 380 -11.88 2.43 -8.52
CA GLN A 380 -12.73 3.40 -7.85
C GLN A 380 -13.27 4.37 -8.90
N LEU A 381 -14.60 4.46 -9.01
CA LEU A 381 -15.29 5.26 -10.04
C LEU A 381 -16.01 6.46 -9.43
#